data_AF-A0A9J6QY78-F1
#
_entry.id   AF-A0A9J6QY78-F1
#
_cell.length_a   1.000
_cell.length_b   1.000
_cell.length_c   1.000
_cell.angle_alpha   90.00
_cell.angle_beta   90.00
_cell.angle_gamma   90.00
#
_symmetry.space_group_name_H-M   'P 1'
#
loop_
_entity.id
_entity.type
_entity.pdbx_description
1 polymer ?
#
loop_
_entity_poly.entity_id
_entity_poly.type
_entity_poly.pdbx_seq_one_letter_code
_entity_poly.pdbx_strand_id
1 'polypeptide(L)' 'MSKTITPWGRQCKIQMVTLEKSLDDLSEETGYSRTYISSIINGRVVAPLDTIHKISSALEVDTVLHQ' A
#
# COMPACT_ATOMS: atom_id res chain seq x y z
N MET A 1 -12.38 8.35 15.67
CA MET A 1 -11.10 7.71 15.33
C MET A 1 -10.59 8.30 14.02
N SER A 2 -9.92 9.44 14.07
CA SER A 2 -9.32 10.09 12.90
C SER A 2 -8.10 9.27 12.49
N LYS A 3 -8.32 8.22 11.68
CA LYS A 3 -7.22 7.41 11.13
C LYS A 3 -6.55 8.21 10.03
N THR A 4 -5.63 9.08 10.43
CA THR A 4 -4.79 9.83 9.50
C THR A 4 -3.99 8.82 8.69
N ILE A 5 -4.16 8.85 7.37
CA ILE A 5 -3.37 8.03 6.45
C ILE A 5 -1.89 8.32 6.67
N THR A 6 -1.06 7.27 6.74
CA THR A 6 0.39 7.44 6.90
C THR A 6 1.00 8.13 5.68
N PRO A 7 2.17 8.76 5.79
CA PRO A 7 2.89 9.33 4.65
C PRO A 7 3.10 8.30 3.53
N TRP A 8 3.53 7.08 3.89
CA TRP A 8 3.63 5.94 2.97
C TRP A 8 2.29 5.61 2.30
N GLY A 9 1.20 5.49 3.08
CA GLY A 9 -0.12 5.19 2.52
C GLY A 9 -0.63 6.26 1.55
N ARG A 10 -0.29 7.54 1.80
CA ARG A 10 -0.59 8.64 0.86
C ARG A 10 0.22 8.48 -0.43
N GLN A 11 1.50 8.15 -0.34
CA GLN A 11 2.32 7.92 -1.54
C GLN A 11 1.85 6.72 -2.33
N CYS A 12 1.47 5.61 -1.68
CA CYS A 12 0.87 4.47 -2.38
C CYS A 12 -0.34 4.90 -3.21
N LYS A 13 -1.23 5.72 -2.65
CA LYS A 13 -2.40 6.23 -3.40
C LYS A 13 -2.01 7.13 -4.58
N ILE A 14 -0.97 7.95 -4.43
CA ILE A 14 -0.46 8.79 -5.52
C ILE A 14 0.08 7.87 -6.63
N GLN A 15 0.92 6.89 -6.29
CA GLN A 15 1.51 5.99 -7.28
C GLN A 15 0.50 5.06 -7.94
N MET A 16 -0.54 4.63 -7.22
CA MET A 16 -1.65 3.91 -7.85
C MET A 16 -2.31 4.71 -8.97
N VAL A 17 -2.46 6.03 -8.78
CA VAL A 17 -3.00 6.91 -9.82
C VAL A 17 -1.96 7.15 -10.93
N THR A 18 -0.70 7.39 -10.58
CA THR A 18 0.39 7.62 -11.56
C THR A 18 0.62 6.42 -12.47
N LEU A 19 0.56 5.20 -11.91
CA LEU A 19 0.79 3.94 -12.63
C LEU A 19 -0.50 3.34 -13.20
N GLU A 20 -1.65 4.02 -13.04
CA GLU A 20 -2.98 3.53 -13.40
C GLU A 20 -3.30 2.13 -12.83
N LYS A 21 -2.72 1.80 -11.66
CA LYS A 21 -2.92 0.53 -10.96
C LYS A 21 -4.09 0.60 -9.99
N SER A 22 -4.99 -0.37 -10.07
CA SER A 22 -6.07 -0.54 -9.11
C SER A 22 -5.64 -1.44 -7.93
N LEU A 23 -6.48 -1.54 -6.90
CA LEU A 23 -6.25 -2.50 -5.81
C LEU A 23 -6.35 -3.97 -6.29
N ASP A 24 -6.99 -4.20 -7.44
CA ASP A 24 -7.10 -5.53 -8.04
C ASP A 24 -5.74 -5.93 -8.66
N ASP A 25 -5.12 -5.03 -9.43
CA ASP A 25 -3.78 -5.23 -9.98
C ASP A 25 -2.76 -5.52 -8.87
N LEU A 26 -2.82 -4.77 -7.76
CA LEU A 26 -1.96 -5.02 -6.60
C LEU A 26 -2.29 -6.36 -5.93
N SER A 27 -3.54 -6.79 -5.94
CA SER A 27 -3.96 -8.08 -5.41
C SER A 27 -3.35 -9.22 -6.22
N GLU A 28 -3.38 -9.11 -7.55
CA GLU A 28 -2.80 -10.09 -8.47
C GLU A 28 -1.26 -10.14 -8.36
N GLU A 29 -0.60 -8.97 -8.35
CA GLU A 29 0.86 -8.88 -8.33
C GLU A 29 1.47 -9.32 -6.98
N THR A 30 0.81 -9.01 -5.87
CA THR A 30 1.31 -9.33 -4.53
C THR A 30 0.80 -10.66 -3.98
N GLY A 31 -0.27 -11.21 -4.56
CA GLY A 31 -0.98 -12.40 -4.07
C GLY A 31 -1.79 -12.17 -2.78
N TYR A 32 -1.94 -10.92 -2.33
CA TYR A 32 -2.73 -10.56 -1.16
C TYR A 32 -4.13 -10.11 -1.55
N SER A 33 -5.12 -10.33 -0.68
CA SER A 33 -6.47 -9.80 -0.97
C SER A 33 -6.49 -8.28 -1.06
N ARG A 34 -7.24 -7.76 -2.04
CA ARG A 34 -7.57 -6.32 -2.18
C ARG A 34 -7.97 -5.65 -0.86
N THR A 35 -8.78 -6.31 -0.03
CA THR A 35 -9.25 -5.75 1.26
C THR A 35 -8.11 -5.61 2.27
N TYR A 36 -7.18 -6.57 2.29
CA TYR A 36 -6.00 -6.52 3.13
C TYR A 36 -5.07 -5.38 2.71
N ILE A 37 -4.74 -5.28 1.41
CA ILE A 37 -3.93 -4.18 0.85
C ILE A 37 -4.54 -2.82 1.17
N SER A 38 -5.86 -2.67 0.94
CA SER A 38 -6.57 -1.43 1.27
C SER A 38 -6.48 -1.09 2.75
N SER A 39 -6.59 -2.09 3.63
CA SER A 39 -6.50 -1.88 5.07
C SER A 39 -5.11 -1.42 5.50
N ILE A 40 -4.05 -1.90 4.84
CA ILE A 40 -2.66 -1.49 5.10
C ILE A 40 -2.41 -0.06 4.59
N ILE A 41 -2.74 0.23 3.33
CA ILE A 41 -2.55 1.56 2.71
C ILE A 41 -3.32 2.64 3.48
N ASN A 42 -4.50 2.32 4.02
CA ASN A 42 -5.28 3.26 4.83
C ASN A 42 -4.88 3.29 6.31
N GLY A 43 -3.77 2.65 6.71
CA GLY A 43 -3.27 2.63 8.09
C GLY A 43 -4.24 1.98 9.09
N ARG A 44 -5.09 1.05 8.63
CA ARG A 44 -6.06 0.34 9.48
C ARG A 44 -5.47 -0.94 10.06
N VAL A 45 -4.46 -1.50 9.41
CA VAL A 45 -3.76 -2.73 9.80
C VAL A 45 -2.26 -2.50 9.70
N VAL A 46 -1.52 -2.97 10.70
CA VAL A 46 -0.06 -3.07 10.65
C VAL A 46 0.28 -4.40 9.98
N ALA A 47 1.08 -4.35 8.92
CA ALA A 47 1.51 -5.53 8.18
C ALA A 47 2.98 -5.86 8.45
N PRO A 48 3.41 -7.11 8.21
CA PRO A 48 4.82 -7.46 8.21
C PRO A 48 5.62 -6.61 7.20
N LEU A 49 6.90 -6.37 7.50
CA LEU A 49 7.80 -5.63 6.61
C LEU A 49 7.87 -6.22 5.20
N ASP A 50 7.84 -7.55 5.07
CA ASP A 50 7.82 -8.24 3.78
C ASP A 50 6.59 -7.86 2.93
N THR A 51 5.42 -7.73 3.56
CA THR A 51 4.19 -7.27 2.90
C THR A 51 4.29 -5.82 2.47
N ILE A 52 4.83 -4.95 3.33
CA ILE A 52 5.04 -3.54 3.02
C ILE A 52 6.01 -3.42 1.84
N HIS A 53 7.10 -4.18 1.85
CA HIS A 53 8.08 -4.23 0.76
C HIS A 53 7.46 -4.71 -0.55
N LYS A 54 6.63 -5.76 -0.54
CA LYS A 54 5.93 -6.21 -1.76
C LYS A 54 5.02 -5.14 -2.34
N ILE A 55 4.21 -4.48 -1.51
CA ILE A 55 3.30 -3.41 -1.96
C ILE A 55 4.11 -2.19 -2.44
N SER A 56 5.20 -1.86 -1.75
CA SER A 56 6.12 -0.79 -2.14
C SER A 56 6.79 -1.08 -3.49
N SER A 57 7.27 -2.29 -3.71
CA SER A 57 7.88 -2.69 -4.99
C SER A 57 6.87 -2.66 -6.13
N ALA A 58 5.63 -3.10 -5.88
CA ALA A 58 4.53 -3.06 -6.84
C ALA A 58 4.16 -1.63 -7.28
N LEU A 59 4.37 -0.64 -6.40
CA LEU A 59 4.01 0.77 -6.61
C LEU A 59 5.23 1.69 -6.82
N GLU A 60 6.44 1.14 -6.85
CA GLU A 60 7.69 1.91 -6.93
C GLU A 60 7.75 3.01 -5.85
N VAL A 61 7.32 2.67 -4.62
CA VAL A 61 7.29 3.56 -3.45
C VAL A 61 8.41 3.18 -2.49
N ASP A 62 9.17 4.19 -2.06
CA ASP A 62 10.23 4.01 -1.07
C ASP A 62 9.68 3.61 0.31
N THR A 63 10.26 2.57 0.91
CA THR A 63 9.79 1.98 2.17
C THR A 63 10.19 2.81 3.40
N VAL A 64 11.12 3.78 3.25
CA VAL A 64 11.62 4.64 4.32
C VAL A 64 10.50 5.50 4.94
N LEU A 65 9.37 5.66 4.25
CA LEU A 65 8.22 6.48 4.67
C LEU A 65 7.19 5.76 5.54
N HIS A 66 7.39 4.48 5.85
CA HIS A 66 6.50 3.71 6.72
C HIS A 66 6.81 3.89 8.23
N GLN A 67 7.74 4.80 8.57
CA GLN A 67 8.12 5.11 9.95
C GLN A 67 7.03 5.86 10.72
#